data_AF-A0A2R6S4C8-F1
#
_entry.id   AF-A0A2R6S4C8-F1
#
_cell.length_a   1.000
_cell.length_b   1.000
_cell.length_c   1.000
_cell.angle_alpha   90.00
_cell.angle_beta   90.00
_cell.angle_gamma   90.00
#
_symmetry.space_group_name_H-M   'P 1'
#
loop_
_entity.id
_entity.type
_entity.pdbx_description
1 polymer ?
#
loop_
_entity_poly.entity_id
_entity_poly.type
_entity_poly.pdbx_seq_one_letter_code
_entity_poly.pdbx_strand_id
1 'polypeptide(L)'
;MRVAAHADTVPVAAPFRDRNGNLCSQIELKKGDIISVPIQAINKARSEWGDDAAEFRPERWLEEEEGFHGSGRGRGVQGLWGGILTFLNGNIVNGNRSCIGYRFALNE
;
A
#
# COMPACT_ATOMS: atom_id res chain seq x y z
N MET A 1 13.42 -5.63 6.84
CA MET A 1 12.44 -5.86 7.92
C MET A 1 12.30 -4.57 8.73
N ARG A 2 11.08 -4.08 8.95
CA ARG A 2 10.85 -2.88 9.77
C ARG A 2 10.54 -3.30 11.20
N VAL A 3 11.04 -2.56 12.17
CA VAL A 3 10.87 -2.86 13.60
C VAL A 3 10.47 -1.58 14.32
N ALA A 4 9.46 -1.65 15.18
CA ALA A 4 9.03 -0.52 15.99
C ALA A 4 10.12 -0.16 17.03
N ALA A 5 10.63 1.08 16.97
CA ALA A 5 11.70 1.54 17.86
C ALA A 5 11.20 1.86 19.28
N HIS A 6 9.93 2.22 19.40
CA HIS A 6 9.20 2.53 20.63
C HIS A 6 7.76 2.03 20.49
N ALA A 7 7.01 2.06 21.59
CA ALA A 7 5.57 1.83 21.53
C ALA A 7 4.91 2.97 20.75
N ASP A 8 3.97 2.63 19.88
CA ASP A 8 3.29 3.57 18.99
C ASP A 8 1.93 3.01 18.57
N THR A 9 1.06 3.86 18.04
CA THR A 9 -0.29 3.49 17.62
C THR A 9 -0.51 3.89 16.16
N VAL A 10 -0.76 2.91 15.29
CA VAL A 10 -0.99 3.14 13.86
C VAL A 10 -2.49 3.28 13.59
N PRO A 11 -2.95 4.42 13.05
CA PRO A 11 -4.36 4.60 12.68
C PRO A 11 -4.70 3.71 11.48
N VAL A 12 -5.94 3.22 11.43
CA VAL A 12 -6.46 2.46 10.29
C VAL A 12 -7.57 3.25 9.59
N ALA A 13 -7.68 3.09 8.27
CA ALA A 13 -8.68 3.81 7.48
C ALA A 13 -10.12 3.36 7.79
N ALA A 14 -10.31 2.10 8.16
CA ALA A 14 -11.58 1.54 8.57
C ALA A 14 -11.38 0.54 9.74
N PRO A 15 -12.35 0.43 10.67
CA PRO A 15 -12.27 -0.55 11.75
C PRO A 15 -12.17 -1.99 11.22
N PHE A 16 -11.40 -2.83 11.92
CA PHE A 16 -11.21 -4.25 11.59
C PHE A 16 -11.49 -5.13 12.80
N ARG A 17 -11.69 -6.44 12.59
CA ARG A 17 -11.84 -7.41 13.67
C ARG A 17 -10.54 -8.15 13.92
N ASP A 18 -10.13 -8.23 15.18
CA ASP A 18 -8.99 -9.06 15.57
C ASP A 18 -9.35 -10.56 15.58
N ARG A 19 -8.37 -11.42 15.86
CA ARG A 19 -8.56 -12.87 15.97
C ARG A 19 -9.53 -13.28 17.09
N ASN A 20 -9.73 -12.42 18.09
CA ASN A 20 -10.63 -12.66 19.22
C ASN A 20 -12.05 -12.11 18.95
N GLY A 21 -12.28 -11.51 17.78
CA GLY A 21 -13.55 -10.93 17.37
C GLY A 21 -13.77 -9.49 17.85
N ASN A 22 -12.81 -8.87 18.52
CA ASN A 22 -12.92 -7.49 19.00
C ASN A 22 -12.84 -6.51 17.82
N LEU A 23 -13.65 -5.46 17.87
CA LEU A 23 -13.58 -4.37 16.90
C LEU A 23 -12.44 -3.42 17.27
N CYS A 24 -11.47 -3.27 16.37
CA CYS A 24 -10.30 -2.43 16.54
C CYS A 24 -10.35 -1.26 15.56
N SER A 25 -10.03 -0.06 16.04
CA SER A 25 -9.91 1.17 15.23
C SER A 25 -8.48 1.67 15.09
N GLN A 26 -7.51 0.91 15.61
CA GLN A 26 -6.08 1.21 15.55
C GLN A 26 -5.25 -0.06 15.77
N ILE A 27 -3.98 -0.02 15.39
CA ILE A 27 -3.01 -1.09 15.65
C ILE A 27 -2.01 -0.59 16.69
N GLU A 28 -1.99 -1.22 17.86
CA GLU A 28 -0.99 -0.96 18.90
C GLU A 28 0.31 -1.68 18.58
N LEU A 29 1.42 -0.95 18.59
CA LEU A 29 2.77 -1.46 18.42
C LEU A 29 3.53 -1.36 19.73
N LYS A 30 4.30 -2.39 20.05
CA LYS A 30 5.30 -2.38 21.12
C LYS A 30 6.69 -2.23 20.52
N LYS A 31 7.62 -1.68 21.31
CA LYS A 31 9.03 -1.69 20.95
C LYS A 31 9.47 -3.13 20.63
N GLY A 32 10.08 -3.31 19.46
CA GLY A 32 10.56 -4.60 18.98
C GLY A 32 9.59 -5.34 18.06
N ASP A 33 8.34 -4.88 17.90
CA ASP A 33 7.40 -5.51 16.98
C ASP A 33 7.88 -5.40 15.53
N ILE A 34 7.80 -6.53 14.82
CA ILE A 34 8.17 -6.62 13.40
C ILE A 34 6.98 -6.18 12.55
N ILE A 35 7.20 -5.20 11.68
CA ILE A 35 6.21 -4.69 10.74
C ILE A 35 6.52 -5.27 9.36
N SER A 36 5.56 -6.03 8.83
CA SER A 36 5.58 -6.57 7.48
C SER A 36 4.51 -5.90 6.62
N VAL A 37 4.89 -5.44 5.43
CA VAL A 37 3.96 -4.88 4.44
C VAL A 37 3.78 -5.92 3.34
N PRO A 38 2.59 -6.51 3.17
CA PRO A 38 2.36 -7.57 2.20
C PRO A 38 2.18 -6.99 0.78
N ILE A 39 3.25 -6.44 0.21
CA ILE A 39 3.27 -5.72 -1.08
C ILE A 39 2.58 -6.53 -2.18
N GLN A 40 2.96 -7.80 -2.34
CA GLN A 40 2.39 -8.67 -3.38
C GLN A 40 0.91 -8.97 -3.17
N ALA A 41 0.44 -9.05 -1.92
CA ALA A 41 -0.97 -9.30 -1.65
C ALA A 41 -1.80 -8.07 -2.01
N ILE A 42 -1.32 -6.87 -1.65
CA ILE A 42 -1.98 -5.61 -1.95
C ILE A 42 -2.03 -5.35 -3.47
N ASN A 43 -0.92 -5.59 -4.18
CA ASN A 43 -0.86 -5.43 -5.64
C ASN A 43 -1.72 -6.46 -6.42
N LYS A 44 -2.34 -7.44 -5.75
CA LYS A 44 -3.24 -8.44 -6.34
C LYS A 44 -4.59 -8.52 -5.62
N ALA A 45 -4.86 -7.58 -4.72
CA ALA A 45 -6.06 -7.60 -3.90
C ALA A 45 -7.27 -7.20 -4.77
N ARG A 46 -8.29 -8.07 -4.85
CA ARG A 46 -9.52 -7.76 -5.58
C ARG A 46 -10.23 -6.50 -5.06
N SER A 47 -10.09 -6.19 -3.77
CA SER A 47 -10.62 -4.95 -3.17
C SER A 47 -10.05 -3.68 -3.78
N GLU A 48 -8.80 -3.74 -4.25
CA GLU A 48 -8.08 -2.59 -4.83
C GLU A 48 -8.08 -2.61 -6.35
N TRP A 49 -8.03 -3.81 -6.96
CA TRP A 49 -7.81 -4.00 -8.39
C TRP A 49 -9.02 -4.57 -9.16
N GLY A 50 -10.12 -4.87 -8.49
CA GLY A 50 -11.31 -5.48 -9.10
C GLY A 50 -11.22 -7.01 -9.21
N ASP A 51 -12.24 -7.62 -9.82
CA ASP A 51 -12.34 -9.08 -9.93
C ASP A 51 -11.22 -9.70 -10.80
N ASP A 52 -10.74 -8.91 -11.77
CA ASP A 52 -9.66 -9.23 -12.70
C ASP A 52 -8.26 -8.92 -12.13
N ALA A 53 -8.12 -8.75 -10.81
CA ALA A 53 -6.84 -8.44 -10.13
C ALA A 53 -5.72 -9.46 -10.37
N ALA A 54 -6.06 -10.70 -10.74
CA ALA A 54 -5.10 -11.76 -11.03
C ALA A 54 -4.66 -11.78 -12.50
N GLU A 55 -5.29 -10.99 -13.36
CA GLU A 55 -5.03 -10.96 -14.79
C GLU A 55 -3.94 -9.92 -15.13
N PHE A 56 -3.12 -10.26 -16.12
CA PHE A 56 -2.18 -9.29 -16.69
C PHE A 56 -2.94 -8.35 -17.64
N ARG A 57 -3.29 -7.16 -17.14
CA ARG A 57 -4.03 -6.12 -17.89
C ARG A 57 -3.27 -4.78 -17.92
N PRO A 58 -2.38 -4.56 -18.90
CA PRO A 58 -1.66 -3.29 -19.07
C PRO A 58 -2.58 -2.08 -19.31
N GLU A 59 -3.78 -2.31 -19.83
CA GLU A 59 -4.76 -1.28 -20.18
C GLU A 59 -5.13 -0.39 -18.98
N ARG A 60 -5.02 -0.92 -17.75
CA ARG A 60 -5.24 -0.19 -16.49
C ARG A 60 -4.40 1.08 -16.34
N TRP A 61 -3.28 1.18 -17.05
CA TRP A 61 -2.40 2.36 -17.02
C TRP A 61 -2.41 3.16 -18.34
N LEU A 62 -3.11 2.66 -19.36
CA LEU A 62 -3.19 3.27 -20.69
C LEU A 62 -4.52 3.97 -20.92
N GLU A 63 -5.59 3.43 -20.35
CA GLU A 63 -6.94 3.98 -20.45
C GLU A 63 -7.15 5.05 -19.38
N GLU A 64 -7.64 6.23 -19.76
CA GLU A 64 -8.17 7.24 -18.83
C GLU A 64 -9.54 6.78 -18.31
N GLU A 65 -9.63 5.59 -17.71
CA GLU A 65 -10.84 5.23 -16.99
C GLU A 65 -10.96 6.11 -15.73
N GLU A 66 -12.10 6.80 -15.61
CA GLU A 66 -12.45 7.65 -14.47
C GLU A 66 -12.38 6.84 -13.16
N GLY A 67 -11.24 6.90 -12.47
CA GLY A 67 -11.07 6.30 -11.15
C GLY A 67 -9.72 5.64 -10.91
N PHE A 68 -9.02 5.19 -11.96
CA PHE A 68 -7.74 4.47 -11.84
C PHE A 68 -6.54 5.35 -12.19
N HIS A 69 -6.41 6.50 -11.51
CA HIS A 69 -5.26 7.36 -11.71
C HIS A 69 -4.02 6.78 -11.04
N GLY A 70 -3.26 5.98 -11.79
CA GLY A 70 -1.87 5.61 -11.48
C GLY A 70 -0.92 6.80 -11.26
N SER A 71 -1.41 8.04 -11.39
CA SER A 71 -0.70 9.30 -11.18
C SER A 71 -1.29 10.23 -10.10
N GLY A 72 -2.24 9.77 -9.26
CA GLY A 72 -2.31 10.31 -7.89
C GLY A 72 -3.59 10.95 -7.34
N ARG A 73 -4.80 10.71 -7.89
CA ARG A 73 -6.04 11.21 -7.25
C ARG A 73 -7.29 10.31 -7.43
N GLY A 74 -7.12 8.99 -7.53
CA GLY A 74 -8.23 8.03 -7.69
C GLY A 74 -8.22 6.89 -6.66
N ARG A 75 -9.29 6.08 -6.62
CA ARG A 75 -9.38 4.86 -5.79
C ARG A 75 -8.27 3.90 -6.23
N GLY A 76 -7.32 3.64 -5.35
CA GLY A 76 -6.21 2.74 -5.65
C GLY A 76 -5.14 2.78 -4.58
N VAL A 77 -4.26 1.79 -4.62
CA VAL A 77 -3.17 1.66 -3.67
C VAL A 77 -2.26 2.89 -3.77
N GLN A 78 -1.96 3.52 -2.63
CA GLN A 78 -1.14 4.72 -2.55
C GLN A 78 0.35 4.40 -2.71
N GLY A 79 0.73 3.91 -3.89
CA GLY A 79 2.10 3.64 -4.31
C GLY A 79 2.80 4.87 -4.87
N LEU A 80 4.14 4.87 -4.81
CA LEU A 80 4.97 5.93 -5.39
C LEU A 80 4.81 6.08 -6.91
N TRP A 81 4.52 4.97 -7.60
CA TRP A 81 4.45 4.90 -9.06
C TRP A 81 3.33 3.95 -9.48
N GLY A 82 2.52 4.36 -10.46
CA GLY A 82 1.53 3.51 -11.11
C GLY A 82 0.47 2.93 -10.18
N GLY A 83 0.22 3.53 -9.01
CA GLY A 83 -0.73 2.99 -8.02
C GLY A 83 -0.35 1.61 -7.47
N ILE A 84 0.94 1.24 -7.44
CA ILE A 84 1.44 -0.05 -6.89
C ILE A 84 2.51 0.16 -5.81
N LEU A 85 2.62 -0.78 -4.86
CA LEU A 85 3.58 -0.70 -3.74
C LEU A 85 4.97 -1.27 -4.06
N THR A 86 5.30 -1.55 -5.33
CA THR A 86 6.60 -2.09 -5.73
C THR A 86 7.76 -1.23 -5.23
N PHE A 87 7.59 0.09 -5.25
CA PHE A 87 8.58 1.05 -4.73
C PHE A 87 8.16 1.68 -3.39
N LEU A 88 7.19 1.06 -2.71
CA LEU A 88 6.53 1.55 -1.49
C LEU A 88 5.88 2.93 -1.67
N ASN A 89 5.47 3.55 -0.56
CA ASN A 89 5.02 4.94 -0.52
C ASN A 89 6.19 5.85 -0.09
N GLY A 90 6.20 7.08 -0.60
CA GLY A 90 7.27 8.05 -0.41
C GLY A 90 6.80 9.49 -0.18
N ASN A 91 5.53 9.72 0.18
CA ASN A 91 5.05 11.07 0.45
C ASN A 91 5.23 11.47 1.92
N ILE A 92 5.22 12.78 2.19
CA ILE A 92 5.40 13.34 3.55
C ILE A 92 4.32 12.90 4.54
N VAL A 93 3.14 12.47 4.06
CA VAL A 93 1.99 12.07 4.88
C VAL A 93 2.08 10.59 5.29
N ASN A 94 2.62 9.72 4.44
CA ASN A 94 2.58 8.26 4.57
C ASN A 94 3.96 7.60 4.72
N GLY A 95 5.02 8.40 4.77
CA GLY A 95 6.37 7.97 5.13
C GLY A 95 7.42 8.22 4.04
N ASN A 96 8.62 8.58 4.47
CA ASN A 96 9.76 8.95 3.63
C ASN A 96 10.68 7.76 3.24
N ARG A 97 10.16 6.52 3.25
CA ARG A 97 10.95 5.29 3.09
C ARG A 97 10.56 4.52 1.83
N SER A 98 10.56 5.23 0.70
CA SER A 98 10.41 4.66 -0.63
C SER A 98 11.74 4.13 -1.20
N CYS A 99 11.66 3.39 -2.32
CA CYS A 99 12.86 2.99 -3.06
C CYS A 99 13.54 4.21 -3.69
N ILE A 100 14.75 4.56 -3.23
CA ILE A 100 15.54 5.66 -3.80
C ILE A 100 15.91 5.43 -5.27
N GLY A 101 16.06 4.16 -5.68
CA GLY A 101 16.43 3.75 -7.03
C GLY A 101 15.26 3.62 -8.00
N TYR A 102 14.03 3.98 -7.62
CA TYR A 102 12.86 3.71 -8.48
C TYR A 102 12.97 4.36 -9.87
N ARG A 103 13.55 5.56 -9.96
CA ARG A 103 13.75 6.23 -11.26
C ARG A 103 14.76 5.49 -12.12
N PHE A 104 15.85 5.01 -11.52
CA PHE A 104 16.82 4.20 -12.26
C PHE A 104 16.16 2.94 -12.82
N ALA A 105 15.44 2.20 -11.98
CA ALA A 105 14.75 0.97 -12.39
C ALA A 105 13.64 1.17 -13.44
N LEU A 106 13.10 2.39 -13.58
CA LEU A 106 12.12 2.72 -14.64
C LEU A 106 12.78 3.12 -15.97
N ASN A 107 14.07 3.48 -15.96
CA ASN A 107 14.80 3.96 -17.13
C ASN A 107 15.83 2.95 -17.66
N GLU A 108 16.09 1.86 -16.93
CA GLU A 108 16.88 0.70 -17.39
C GLU A 108 16.03 -0.22 -18.27
#